data_AF-A0A7W9T5G5-F1
#
_entry.id   AF-A0A7W9T5G5-F1
#
_cell.length_a   1.000
_cell.length_b   1.000
_cell.length_c   1.000
_cell.angle_alpha   90.00
_cell.angle_beta   90.00
_cell.angle_gamma   90.00
#
_symmetry.space_group_name_H-M   'P 1'
#
loop_
_entity.id
_entity.type
_entity.pdbx_description
1 polymer ?
#
loop_
_entity_poly.entity_id
_entity_poly.type
_entity_poly.pdbx_seq_one_letter_code
_entity_poly.pdbx_strand_id
1 'polypeptide(L)'
;MAQNYSLLFLLLIISVSAAAQRPKPAAVSLPPADTVYFDRDWERTETLEEVAYARIARHDAAGKTIGTVRDYYFPSWKKQWEGKLASENPDKPTGLCCGWHENGQVSFRGTYVNGVHQADFRSWHDDGREIKCASVMQDALPLSNATIHCSNCLHSSRKVFTVELPVGTVGIVYKLDVRDEGQPPISWSTALAVAAVAGSGGAAAPALLSTAATALTKQGNNAPPTVSTKCHWYITPDENAAQQFLATKGTISRDKLCFRAAENTPQETRPMAVPAGTRRLYVCVNNDNYTTDATATLSVSALVQDCK
;
A
#
# COMPACT_ATOMS: atom_id res chain seq x y z
N MET A 1 45.40 -90.23 42.14
CA MET A 1 45.63 -89.72 40.77
C MET A 1 44.28 -89.29 40.22
N ALA A 2 43.98 -87.98 40.23
CA ALA A 2 42.76 -87.43 39.67
C ALA A 2 43.10 -86.80 38.31
N GLN A 3 42.47 -87.27 37.24
CA GLN A 3 42.63 -86.70 35.90
C GLN A 3 41.68 -85.51 35.73
N ASN A 4 42.24 -84.32 35.55
CA ASN A 4 41.51 -83.12 35.16
C ASN A 4 41.36 -83.10 33.64
N TYR A 5 40.13 -83.15 33.13
CA TYR A 5 39.82 -82.90 31.73
C TYR A 5 39.55 -81.40 31.54
N SER A 6 40.43 -80.72 30.81
CA SER A 6 40.26 -79.31 30.43
C SER A 6 39.53 -79.24 29.09
N LEU A 7 38.27 -78.81 29.10
CA LEU A 7 37.51 -78.47 27.88
C LEU A 7 37.88 -77.04 27.47
N LEU A 8 38.63 -76.90 26.38
CA LEU A 8 38.85 -75.62 25.69
C LEU A 8 37.75 -75.42 24.64
N PHE A 9 36.86 -74.45 24.89
CA PHE A 9 35.84 -74.00 23.96
C PHE A 9 36.48 -73.28 22.77
N LEU A 10 36.24 -73.78 21.55
CA LEU A 10 36.62 -73.13 20.31
C LEU A 10 35.61 -72.02 19.99
N LEU A 11 36.01 -70.75 20.08
CA LEU A 11 35.20 -69.59 19.71
C LEU A 11 35.18 -69.43 18.18
N LEU A 12 34.05 -69.79 17.56
CA LEU A 12 33.79 -69.55 16.14
C LEU A 12 33.33 -68.11 15.95
N ILE A 13 34.18 -67.25 15.37
CA ILE A 13 33.82 -65.88 15.01
C ILE A 13 33.08 -65.93 13.67
N ILE A 14 31.75 -65.81 13.71
CA ILE A 14 30.92 -65.66 12.51
C ILE A 14 30.95 -64.18 12.10
N SER A 15 31.70 -63.86 11.06
CA SER A 15 31.68 -62.56 10.41
C SER A 15 30.38 -62.42 9.59
N VAL A 16 29.38 -61.75 10.15
CA VAL A 16 28.16 -61.35 9.43
C VAL A 16 28.49 -60.09 8.63
N SER A 17 28.55 -60.21 7.30
CA SER A 17 28.65 -59.07 6.40
C SER A 17 27.39 -58.21 6.53
N ALA A 18 27.50 -57.04 7.17
CA ALA A 18 26.44 -56.05 7.19
C ALA A 18 26.22 -55.51 5.77
N ALA A 19 25.17 -56.01 5.10
CA ALA A 19 24.72 -55.42 3.85
C ALA A 19 24.24 -53.99 4.13
N ALA A 20 24.99 -53.00 3.65
CA ALA A 20 24.58 -51.60 3.69
C ALA A 20 23.24 -51.45 2.96
N GLN A 21 22.17 -51.17 3.71
CA GLN A 21 20.89 -50.81 3.13
C GLN A 21 21.06 -49.50 2.36
N ARG A 22 20.87 -49.56 1.04
CA ARG A 22 20.78 -48.35 0.20
C ARG A 22 19.72 -47.43 0.80
N PRO A 23 20.01 -46.15 1.11
CA PRO A 23 18.98 -45.24 1.54
C PRO A 23 17.91 -45.17 0.46
N LYS A 24 16.66 -45.42 0.86
CA LYS A 24 15.49 -45.32 0.01
C LYS A 24 15.52 -43.92 -0.63
N PRO A 25 15.46 -43.77 -1.97
CA PRO A 25 15.41 -42.45 -2.57
C PRO A 25 14.26 -41.68 -1.93
N ALA A 26 14.54 -40.47 -1.46
CA ALA A 26 13.54 -39.60 -0.86
C ALA A 26 12.35 -39.55 -1.83
N ALA A 27 11.17 -39.98 -1.37
CA ALA A 27 9.97 -39.88 -2.18
C ALA A 27 9.83 -38.41 -2.57
N VAL A 28 9.85 -38.14 -3.89
CA VAL A 28 9.49 -36.82 -4.41
C VAL A 28 8.03 -36.65 -4.04
N SER A 29 7.78 -35.99 -2.91
CA SER A 29 6.44 -35.62 -2.49
C SER A 29 5.88 -34.73 -3.58
N LEU A 30 4.89 -35.24 -4.33
CA LEU A 30 4.15 -34.40 -5.25
C LEU A 30 3.58 -33.21 -4.44
N PRO A 31 3.66 -31.99 -5.00
CA PRO A 31 3.07 -30.83 -4.35
C PRO A 31 1.56 -31.07 -4.14
N PRO A 32 0.97 -30.55 -3.05
CA PRO A 32 -0.46 -30.74 -2.79
C PRO A 32 -1.33 -30.31 -3.98
N ALA A 33 -2.46 -30.99 -4.21
CA ALA A 33 -3.30 -30.78 -5.40
C ALA A 33 -3.77 -29.33 -5.59
N ASP A 34 -3.90 -28.56 -4.50
CA ASP A 34 -4.36 -27.17 -4.51
C ASP A 34 -3.20 -26.15 -4.59
N THR A 35 -2.05 -26.56 -5.15
CA THR A 35 -0.88 -25.70 -5.26
C THR A 35 -0.96 -24.80 -6.49
N VAL A 36 -0.83 -23.49 -6.29
CA VAL A 36 -0.70 -22.49 -7.36
C VAL A 36 0.70 -21.89 -7.28
N TYR A 37 1.36 -21.72 -8.43
CA TYR A 37 2.72 -21.18 -8.50
C TYR A 37 2.73 -19.72 -8.98
N PHE A 38 3.68 -18.96 -8.45
CA PHE A 38 3.87 -17.55 -8.76
C PHE A 38 5.33 -17.23 -9.03
N ASP A 39 5.56 -16.24 -9.87
CA ASP A 39 6.88 -15.67 -10.12
C ASP A 39 7.30 -14.67 -9.03
N ARG A 40 8.40 -13.94 -9.26
CA ARG A 40 8.93 -12.94 -8.32
C ARG A 40 8.04 -11.71 -8.14
N ASP A 41 7.16 -11.46 -9.10
CA ASP A 41 6.23 -10.34 -9.11
C ASP A 41 4.83 -10.72 -8.58
N TRP A 42 4.69 -11.95 -8.06
CA TRP A 42 3.43 -12.54 -7.60
C TRP A 42 2.39 -12.70 -8.72
N GLU A 43 2.84 -12.82 -9.97
CA GLU A 43 1.98 -13.21 -11.08
C GLU A 43 1.95 -14.73 -11.20
N ARG A 44 0.78 -15.29 -11.54
CA ARG A 44 0.63 -16.74 -11.70
C ARG A 44 1.48 -17.19 -12.89
N THR A 45 2.30 -18.22 -12.70
CA THR A 45 3.15 -18.79 -13.74
C THR A 45 3.06 -20.31 -13.78
N GLU A 46 3.12 -20.86 -14.98
CA GLU A 46 3.26 -22.30 -15.23
C GLU A 46 4.71 -22.68 -15.58
N THR A 47 5.57 -21.68 -15.82
CA THR A 47 6.98 -21.85 -16.16
C THR A 47 7.77 -22.19 -14.91
N LEU A 48 8.18 -23.45 -14.75
CA LEU A 48 8.89 -23.93 -13.55
C LEU A 48 10.17 -23.15 -13.22
N GLU A 49 10.82 -22.58 -14.21
CA GLU A 49 12.07 -21.80 -14.07
C GLU A 49 11.85 -20.42 -13.44
N GLU A 50 10.62 -19.88 -13.55
CA GLU A 50 10.24 -18.56 -13.05
C GLU A 50 9.61 -18.63 -11.66
N VAL A 51 9.23 -19.82 -11.19
CA VAL A 51 8.55 -20.03 -9.91
C VAL A 51 9.42 -19.55 -8.76
N ALA A 52 8.93 -18.55 -8.04
CA ALA A 52 9.51 -18.05 -6.80
C ALA A 52 8.67 -18.41 -5.57
N TYR A 53 7.35 -18.54 -5.74
CA TYR A 53 6.42 -18.82 -4.64
C TYR A 53 5.40 -19.90 -5.01
N ALA A 54 4.90 -20.57 -3.97
CA ALA A 54 3.82 -21.54 -4.08
C ALA A 54 2.75 -21.22 -3.03
N ARG A 55 1.48 -21.12 -3.45
CA ARG A 55 0.31 -20.97 -2.56
C ARG A 55 -0.43 -22.28 -2.48
N ILE A 56 -0.84 -22.64 -1.27
CA ILE A 56 -1.79 -23.71 -1.01
C ILE A 56 -3.03 -23.06 -0.39
N ALA A 57 -4.12 -23.06 -1.15
CA ALA A 57 -5.40 -22.50 -0.77
C ALA A 57 -6.52 -23.45 -1.18
N ARG A 58 -7.46 -23.72 -0.25
CA ARG A 58 -8.66 -24.49 -0.59
C ARG A 58 -9.76 -23.53 -1.02
N HIS A 59 -10.60 -23.97 -1.95
CA HIS A 59 -11.75 -23.20 -2.44
C HIS A 59 -13.03 -24.01 -2.25
N ASP A 60 -14.15 -23.32 -2.06
CA ASP A 60 -15.47 -23.93 -2.13
C ASP A 60 -15.92 -24.12 -3.59
N ALA A 61 -17.10 -24.71 -3.80
CA ALA A 61 -17.66 -24.94 -5.12
C ALA A 61 -17.94 -23.63 -5.91
N ALA A 62 -17.99 -22.49 -5.24
CA ALA A 62 -18.15 -21.17 -5.86
C ALA A 62 -16.78 -20.50 -6.16
N GLY A 63 -15.66 -21.17 -5.90
CA GLY A 63 -14.32 -20.63 -6.09
C GLY A 63 -13.87 -19.67 -4.99
N LYS A 64 -14.61 -19.59 -3.87
CA LYS A 64 -14.22 -18.74 -2.74
C LYS A 64 -13.23 -19.46 -1.85
N THR A 65 -12.16 -18.78 -1.47
CA THR A 65 -11.14 -19.31 -0.57
C THR A 65 -11.72 -19.66 0.79
N ILE A 66 -11.44 -20.87 1.26
CA ILE A 66 -11.89 -21.41 2.55
C ILE A 66 -10.71 -21.84 3.42
N GLY A 67 -10.83 -21.57 4.71
CA GLY A 67 -9.83 -21.96 5.70
C GLY A 67 -8.58 -21.08 5.65
N THR A 68 -7.43 -21.71 5.91
CA THR A 68 -6.14 -21.03 6.02
C THR A 68 -5.35 -21.22 4.75
N VAL A 69 -4.99 -20.10 4.13
CA VAL A 69 -4.10 -20.03 2.98
C VAL A 69 -2.67 -19.98 3.48
N ARG A 70 -1.78 -20.69 2.78
CA ARG A 70 -0.35 -20.75 3.11
C ARG A 70 0.47 -20.53 1.85
N ASP A 71 1.39 -19.59 1.93
CA ASP A 71 2.35 -19.33 0.86
C ASP A 71 3.73 -19.79 1.31
N TYR A 72 4.54 -20.21 0.35
CA TYR A 72 5.85 -20.81 0.55
C TYR A 72 6.85 -20.22 -0.43
N TYR A 73 8.09 -20.08 0.03
CA TYR A 73 9.23 -19.84 -0.85
C TYR A 73 9.51 -21.11 -1.65
N PHE A 74 9.66 -21.00 -2.96
CA PHE A 74 10.03 -22.11 -3.84
C PHE A 74 11.49 -21.93 -4.31
N PRO A 75 12.30 -22.99 -4.39
CA PRO A 75 12.00 -24.41 -4.14
C PRO A 75 12.19 -24.86 -2.68
N SER A 76 12.50 -23.94 -1.76
CA SER A 76 12.85 -24.30 -0.37
C SER A 76 11.67 -24.82 0.45
N TRP A 77 10.43 -24.59 0.00
CA TRP A 77 9.17 -24.90 0.69
C TRP A 77 9.09 -24.38 2.12
N LYS A 78 9.87 -23.35 2.43
CA LYS A 78 9.78 -22.64 3.71
C LYS A 78 8.55 -21.77 3.69
N LYS A 79 7.81 -21.75 4.81
CA LYS A 79 6.62 -20.93 4.95
C LYS A 79 6.99 -19.45 4.75
N GLN A 80 6.27 -18.78 3.88
CA GLN A 80 6.41 -17.36 3.57
C GLN A 80 5.25 -16.56 4.18
N TRP A 81 4.04 -17.10 4.14
CA TRP A 81 2.85 -16.45 4.69
C TRP A 81 1.79 -17.45 5.12
N GLU A 82 0.98 -17.08 6.10
CA GLU A 82 -0.18 -17.84 6.58
C GLU A 82 -1.26 -16.88 7.08
N GLY A 83 -2.49 -17.11 6.64
CA GLY A 83 -3.62 -16.29 7.04
C GLY A 83 -4.92 -16.72 6.40
N LYS A 84 -5.93 -15.87 6.50
CA LYS A 84 -7.19 -16.02 5.76
C LYS A 84 -7.31 -14.91 4.73
N LEU A 85 -7.89 -15.21 3.59
CA LEU A 85 -8.17 -14.25 2.53
C LEU A 85 -9.68 -14.08 2.38
N ALA A 86 -10.13 -12.82 2.27
CA ALA A 86 -11.49 -12.47 1.86
C ALA A 86 -11.65 -12.50 0.33
N SER A 87 -10.56 -12.31 -0.41
CA SER A 87 -10.47 -12.37 -1.87
C SER A 87 -9.01 -12.65 -2.27
N GLU A 88 -8.80 -13.29 -3.43
CA GLU A 88 -7.48 -13.61 -4.00
C GLU A 88 -7.08 -12.74 -5.20
N ASN A 89 -7.99 -11.87 -5.69
CA ASN A 89 -7.70 -11.00 -6.83
C ASN A 89 -8.48 -9.67 -6.75
N PRO A 90 -7.88 -8.60 -6.18
CA PRO A 90 -6.60 -8.61 -5.46
C PRO A 90 -6.70 -9.36 -4.12
N ASP A 91 -5.56 -9.83 -3.63
CA ASP A 91 -5.46 -10.44 -2.30
C ASP A 91 -5.96 -9.48 -1.21
N LYS A 92 -6.93 -9.93 -0.41
CA LYS A 92 -7.47 -9.18 0.73
C LYS A 92 -7.39 -10.00 2.01
N PRO A 93 -6.27 -9.96 2.73
CA PRO A 93 -6.11 -10.60 4.03
C PRO A 93 -7.19 -10.20 5.04
N THR A 94 -7.59 -11.15 5.88
CA THR A 94 -8.57 -10.95 6.95
C THR A 94 -8.25 -11.82 8.16
N GLY A 95 -8.52 -11.31 9.37
CA GLY A 95 -8.16 -11.97 10.61
C GLY A 95 -6.65 -11.98 10.86
N LEU A 96 -6.21 -12.87 11.75
CA LEU A 96 -4.80 -12.99 12.13
C LEU A 96 -3.99 -13.56 10.96
N CYS A 97 -2.98 -12.80 10.52
CA CYS A 97 -2.05 -13.19 9.48
C CYS A 97 -0.61 -13.09 10.00
N CYS A 98 0.26 -13.92 9.46
CA CYS A 98 1.68 -13.96 9.82
C CYS A 98 2.51 -14.19 8.55
N GLY A 99 3.63 -13.47 8.43
CA GLY A 99 4.64 -13.66 7.40
C GLY A 99 5.96 -14.09 8.01
N TRP A 100 6.79 -14.73 7.20
CA TRP A 100 8.12 -15.18 7.58
C TRP A 100 9.15 -14.82 6.51
N HIS A 101 10.35 -14.50 6.96
CA HIS A 101 11.54 -14.40 6.13
C HIS A 101 12.00 -15.78 5.68
N GLU A 102 12.79 -15.87 4.61
CA GLU A 102 13.29 -17.16 4.11
C GLU A 102 14.22 -17.87 5.12
N ASN A 103 14.78 -17.15 6.09
CA ASN A 103 15.52 -17.75 7.21
C ASN A 103 14.61 -18.40 8.28
N GLY A 104 13.28 -18.31 8.14
CA GLY A 104 12.29 -18.88 9.04
C GLY A 104 11.90 -17.98 10.22
N GLN A 105 12.52 -16.80 10.37
CA GLN A 105 12.12 -15.82 11.37
C GLN A 105 10.84 -15.10 10.93
N VAL A 106 10.05 -14.62 11.91
CA VAL A 106 8.81 -13.90 11.64
C VAL A 106 9.14 -12.56 10.97
N SER A 107 8.54 -12.27 9.82
CA SER A 107 8.67 -10.99 9.14
C SER A 107 7.59 -10.00 9.57
N PHE A 108 6.37 -10.48 9.77
CA PHE A 108 5.29 -9.69 10.34
C PHE A 108 4.20 -10.56 10.96
N ARG A 109 3.40 -9.96 11.82
CA ARG A 109 2.23 -10.57 12.44
C ARG A 109 1.23 -9.50 12.81
N GLY A 110 -0.05 -9.73 12.54
CA GLY A 110 -1.10 -8.81 12.93
C GLY A 110 -2.47 -9.23 12.43
N THR A 111 -3.50 -8.55 12.91
CA THR A 111 -4.86 -8.72 12.43
C THR A 111 -5.09 -7.85 11.20
N TYR A 112 -5.80 -8.37 10.21
CA TYR A 112 -6.21 -7.66 9.01
C TYR A 112 -7.73 -7.61 8.90
N VAL A 113 -8.25 -6.53 8.30
CA VAL A 113 -9.65 -6.40 7.90
C VAL A 113 -9.67 -5.89 6.46
N ASN A 114 -10.16 -6.72 5.53
CA ASN A 114 -10.25 -6.41 4.11
C ASN A 114 -8.92 -5.90 3.49
N GLY A 115 -7.81 -6.53 3.86
CA GLY A 115 -6.47 -6.17 3.39
C GLY A 115 -5.78 -5.05 4.16
N VAL A 116 -6.45 -4.42 5.14
CA VAL A 116 -5.86 -3.36 5.98
C VAL A 116 -5.46 -3.93 7.34
N HIS A 117 -4.19 -3.80 7.71
CA HIS A 117 -3.70 -4.23 9.01
C HIS A 117 -4.24 -3.34 10.15
N GLN A 118 -4.41 -3.93 11.32
CA GLN A 118 -4.96 -3.31 12.52
C GLN A 118 -3.84 -2.91 13.50
N ALA A 119 -4.22 -2.37 14.66
CA ALA A 119 -3.29 -1.80 15.65
C ALA A 119 -2.30 -2.79 16.26
N ASP A 120 -2.64 -4.09 16.25
CA ASP A 120 -1.80 -5.18 16.74
C ASP A 120 -0.70 -5.59 15.77
N PHE A 121 -0.66 -4.99 14.57
CA PHE A 121 0.36 -5.27 13.57
C PHE A 121 1.77 -4.93 14.06
N ARG A 122 2.69 -5.87 13.80
CA ARG A 122 4.11 -5.77 14.08
C ARG A 122 4.89 -6.37 12.92
N SER A 123 6.06 -5.81 12.64
CA SER A 123 6.99 -6.29 11.64
C SER A 123 8.41 -6.34 12.20
N TRP A 124 9.24 -7.20 11.63
CA TRP A 124 10.61 -7.45 12.08
C TRP A 124 11.56 -7.57 10.89
N HIS A 125 12.81 -7.17 11.11
CA HIS A 125 13.92 -7.46 10.19
C HIS A 125 14.23 -8.96 10.15
N ASP A 126 15.05 -9.38 9.18
CA ASP A 126 15.52 -10.75 9.05
C ASP A 126 16.40 -11.21 10.24
N ASP A 127 16.99 -10.27 10.97
CA ASP A 127 17.71 -10.52 12.22
C ASP A 127 16.82 -10.57 13.48
N GLY A 128 15.50 -10.38 13.31
CA GLY A 128 14.51 -10.45 14.38
C GLY A 128 14.33 -9.15 15.16
N ARG A 129 15.00 -8.05 14.79
CA ARG A 129 14.74 -6.73 15.39
C ARG A 129 13.38 -6.20 14.95
N GLU A 130 12.57 -5.76 15.92
CA GLU A 130 11.25 -5.17 15.68
C GLU A 130 11.37 -3.82 14.96
N ILE A 131 10.64 -3.67 13.86
CA ILE A 131 10.55 -2.42 13.08
C ILE A 131 9.45 -1.55 13.71
N LYS A 132 9.81 -0.34 14.15
CA LYS A 132 8.87 0.63 14.71
C LYS A 132 8.75 1.83 13.81
N CYS A 133 7.56 1.99 13.24
CA CYS A 133 7.23 3.16 12.45
C CYS A 133 6.52 4.23 13.29
N ALA A 134 7.05 5.44 13.26
CA ALA A 134 6.39 6.64 13.76
C ALA A 134 5.76 7.37 12.57
N SER A 135 4.48 7.70 12.68
CA SER A 135 3.76 8.45 11.65
C SER A 135 3.37 9.82 12.19
N VAL A 136 3.72 10.87 11.46
CA VAL A 136 3.46 12.27 11.83
C VAL A 136 2.78 12.97 10.66
N MET A 137 1.67 13.66 10.92
CA MET A 137 1.07 14.56 9.95
C MET A 137 1.82 15.90 9.98
N GLN A 138 2.16 16.41 8.80
CA GLN A 138 2.83 17.70 8.62
C GLN A 138 2.18 18.45 7.45
N ASP A 139 2.15 19.78 7.49
CA ASP A 139 1.64 20.56 6.37
C ASP A 139 2.70 20.62 5.25
N ALA A 140 2.34 20.09 4.08
CA ALA A 140 3.18 20.15 2.86
C ALA A 140 2.87 21.41 2.05
N LEU A 141 1.61 21.86 2.07
CA LEU A 141 1.17 23.17 1.62
C LEU A 141 0.11 23.70 2.60
N PRO A 142 0.44 24.65 3.50
CA PRO A 142 -0.45 25.08 4.59
C PRO A 142 -1.80 25.61 4.10
N LEU A 143 -1.83 26.76 3.44
CA LEU A 143 -3.00 27.31 2.77
C LEU A 143 -2.49 28.23 1.66
N SER A 144 -2.85 27.94 0.43
CA SER A 144 -2.52 28.78 -0.72
C SER A 144 -3.79 29.05 -1.50
N ASN A 145 -4.03 30.32 -1.82
CA ASN A 145 -5.08 30.72 -2.75
C ASN A 145 -4.47 31.32 -4.01
N ALA A 146 -5.24 31.30 -5.09
CA ALA A 146 -4.91 31.96 -6.34
C ALA A 146 -6.21 32.35 -7.05
N THR A 147 -6.28 33.59 -7.51
CA THR A 147 -7.34 34.06 -8.38
C THR A 147 -7.04 33.66 -9.82
N ILE A 148 -8.05 33.11 -10.49
CA ILE A 148 -8.01 32.57 -11.84
C ILE A 148 -9.02 33.36 -12.67
N HIS A 149 -8.55 34.49 -13.22
CA HIS A 149 -9.39 35.50 -13.89
C HIS A 149 -10.03 35.03 -15.20
N CYS A 150 -11.27 35.44 -15.45
CA CYS A 150 -11.99 35.20 -16.69
C CYS A 150 -12.89 36.39 -17.10
N SER A 151 -12.37 37.25 -17.98
CA SER A 151 -13.13 38.42 -18.48
C SER A 151 -13.93 38.13 -19.77
N ASN A 152 -13.41 37.26 -20.65
CA ASN A 152 -14.07 36.78 -21.87
C ASN A 152 -13.25 35.59 -22.43
N CYS A 153 -13.25 34.46 -21.73
CA CYS A 153 -12.24 33.41 -21.92
C CYS A 153 -12.39 32.68 -23.27
N LEU A 154 -11.78 33.23 -24.32
CA LEU A 154 -11.41 32.42 -25.48
C LEU A 154 -10.28 31.44 -25.10
N HIS A 155 -9.54 31.70 -24.01
CA HIS A 155 -8.40 30.95 -23.49
C HIS A 155 -8.49 30.91 -21.95
N SER A 156 -8.67 29.72 -21.39
CA SER A 156 -8.85 29.44 -19.96
C SER A 156 -7.69 29.94 -19.10
N SER A 157 -8.03 30.58 -17.97
CA SER A 157 -7.06 30.95 -16.94
C SER A 157 -6.81 29.76 -16.02
N ARG A 158 -5.55 29.63 -15.57
CA ARG A 158 -5.04 28.43 -14.92
C ARG A 158 -4.00 28.75 -13.85
N LYS A 159 -3.95 27.91 -12.84
CA LYS A 159 -2.95 27.95 -11.77
C LYS A 159 -2.35 26.57 -11.56
N VAL A 160 -1.04 26.50 -11.35
CA VAL A 160 -0.38 25.32 -10.81
C VAL A 160 0.14 25.65 -9.41
N PHE A 161 -0.29 24.86 -8.42
CA PHE A 161 0.29 24.85 -7.09
C PHE A 161 1.39 23.80 -7.04
N THR A 162 2.59 24.20 -6.62
CA THR A 162 3.70 23.27 -6.39
C THR A 162 3.73 22.92 -4.92
N VAL A 163 3.67 21.63 -4.61
CA VAL A 163 3.67 21.09 -3.25
C VAL A 163 4.94 20.30 -3.06
N GLU A 164 5.78 20.74 -2.14
CA GLU A 164 6.99 20.01 -1.75
C GLU A 164 6.63 19.01 -0.64
N LEU A 165 6.88 17.73 -0.89
CA LEU A 165 6.60 16.66 0.07
C LEU A 165 7.81 16.37 0.95
N PRO A 166 7.64 16.28 2.28
CA PRO A 166 8.70 15.83 3.16
C PRO A 166 9.19 14.42 2.81
N VAL A 167 10.47 14.16 3.08
CA VAL A 167 11.06 12.82 2.92
C VAL A 167 10.33 11.84 3.84
N GLY A 168 10.00 10.65 3.34
CA GLY A 168 9.24 9.64 4.08
C GLY A 168 7.72 9.82 4.00
N THR A 169 7.22 10.70 3.12
CA THR A 169 5.77 10.80 2.85
C THR A 169 5.23 9.51 2.26
N VAL A 170 4.25 8.90 2.93
CA VAL A 170 3.54 7.68 2.47
C VAL A 170 2.17 8.01 1.84
N GLY A 171 1.65 9.20 2.10
CA GLY A 171 0.43 9.70 1.49
C GLY A 171 0.10 11.11 1.95
N ILE A 172 -0.93 11.68 1.34
CA ILE A 172 -1.39 13.04 1.61
C ILE A 172 -2.89 13.09 1.83
N VAL A 173 -3.34 14.16 2.46
CA VAL A 173 -4.72 14.62 2.44
C VAL A 173 -4.71 16.01 1.85
N TYR A 174 -5.46 16.23 0.77
CA TYR A 174 -5.65 17.56 0.20
C TYR A 174 -7.09 18.03 0.39
N LYS A 175 -7.25 19.34 0.54
CA LYS A 175 -8.54 20.04 0.47
C LYS A 175 -8.41 21.10 -0.61
N LEU A 176 -9.18 20.93 -1.69
CA LEU A 176 -9.27 21.84 -2.81
C LEU A 176 -10.68 22.44 -2.85
N ASP A 177 -10.75 23.74 -3.08
CA ASP A 177 -12.00 24.47 -3.31
C ASP A 177 -11.77 25.51 -4.41
N VAL A 178 -12.62 25.49 -5.41
CA VAL A 178 -12.66 26.42 -6.54
C VAL A 178 -14.02 27.10 -6.47
N ARG A 179 -14.04 28.41 -6.26
CA ARG A 179 -15.27 29.19 -6.15
C ARG A 179 -15.27 30.39 -7.04
N ASP A 180 -16.41 30.65 -7.64
CA ASP A 180 -16.61 31.85 -8.43
C ASP A 180 -16.64 33.08 -7.53
N GLU A 181 -16.26 34.22 -8.10
CA GLU A 181 -16.33 35.50 -7.44
C GLU A 181 -17.75 35.79 -6.91
N GLY A 182 -17.83 36.36 -5.70
CA GLY A 182 -19.09 36.71 -5.04
C GLY A 182 -19.74 35.57 -4.24
N GLN A 183 -19.21 34.35 -4.28
CA GLN A 183 -19.66 33.26 -3.43
C GLN A 183 -19.15 33.40 -1.98
N PRO A 184 -19.89 32.90 -0.97
CA PRO A 184 -19.43 32.95 0.42
C PRO A 184 -18.15 32.13 0.60
N PRO A 185 -17.17 32.64 1.38
CA PRO A 185 -15.93 31.92 1.64
C PRO A 185 -16.18 30.70 2.53
N ILE A 186 -15.40 29.64 2.32
CA ILE A 186 -15.40 28.50 3.24
C ILE A 186 -14.42 28.71 4.39
N SER A 187 -14.75 28.10 5.52
CA SER A 187 -13.82 28.01 6.64
C SER A 187 -12.74 26.96 6.35
N TRP A 188 -11.48 27.36 6.55
CA TRP A 188 -10.30 26.54 6.31
C TRP A 188 -9.70 26.08 7.62
N SER A 189 -9.47 24.77 7.71
CA SER A 189 -8.49 24.17 8.62
C SER A 189 -7.50 23.36 7.78
N THR A 190 -6.31 23.10 8.31
CA THR A 190 -5.36 22.14 7.73
C THR A 190 -5.54 20.80 8.41
N ALA A 191 -5.14 19.69 7.78
CA ALA A 191 -5.28 18.39 8.45
C ALA A 191 -4.41 18.33 9.71
N LEU A 192 -3.28 19.07 9.77
CA LEU A 192 -2.47 19.23 10.97
C LEU A 192 -3.26 19.83 12.15
N ALA A 193 -4.08 20.86 11.89
CA ALA A 193 -4.94 21.46 12.91
C ALA A 193 -6.00 20.48 13.47
N VAL A 194 -6.23 19.36 12.77
CA VAL A 194 -7.15 18.28 13.17
C VAL A 194 -6.41 17.01 13.61
N ALA A 195 -5.12 16.88 13.31
CA ALA A 195 -4.30 15.67 13.47
C ALA A 195 -3.55 15.59 14.80
N ALA A 196 -4.01 16.27 15.84
CA ALA A 196 -3.72 15.86 17.23
C ALA A 196 -4.21 14.42 17.54
N VAL A 197 -4.83 13.74 16.58
CA VAL A 197 -5.39 12.38 16.64
C VAL A 197 -4.52 11.33 15.90
N ALA A 198 -3.36 11.68 15.35
CA ALA A 198 -2.40 10.66 14.87
C ALA A 198 -1.73 9.99 16.08
N GLY A 199 -2.50 9.10 16.73
CA GLY A 199 -2.10 8.36 17.91
C GLY A 199 -0.79 7.63 17.69
N SER A 200 0.06 7.73 18.71
CA SER A 200 1.23 6.90 18.93
C SER A 200 0.95 5.43 18.63
N GLY A 201 1.59 4.90 17.58
CA GLY A 201 1.91 3.49 17.40
C GLY A 201 0.73 2.53 17.18
N GLY A 202 0.35 2.29 15.91
CA GLY A 202 -0.33 1.06 15.52
C GLY A 202 -1.26 1.15 14.31
N ALA A 203 -1.84 2.32 14.01
CA ALA A 203 -2.77 2.45 12.90
C ALA A 203 -2.04 2.51 11.55
N ALA A 204 -2.55 1.75 10.56
CA ALA A 204 -2.06 1.76 9.19
C ALA A 204 -2.14 3.15 8.55
N ALA A 205 -1.17 3.50 7.71
CA ALA A 205 -1.16 4.78 6.98
C ALA A 205 -2.47 5.11 6.24
N PRO A 206 -3.13 4.18 5.52
CA PRO A 206 -4.42 4.45 4.89
C PRO A 206 -5.54 4.83 5.88
N ALA A 207 -5.55 4.20 7.07
CA ALA A 207 -6.54 4.49 8.10
C ALA A 207 -6.30 5.86 8.75
N LEU A 208 -5.03 6.23 8.98
CA LEU A 208 -4.64 7.55 9.47
C LEU A 208 -5.06 8.65 8.48
N LEU A 209 -4.76 8.46 7.18
CA LEU A 209 -5.14 9.39 6.12
C LEU A 209 -6.67 9.53 6.00
N SER A 210 -7.41 8.42 6.08
CA SER A 210 -8.87 8.44 6.03
C SER A 210 -9.49 9.15 7.23
N THR A 211 -8.94 8.94 8.43
CA THR A 211 -9.36 9.63 9.66
C THR A 211 -9.10 11.13 9.53
N ALA A 212 -7.91 11.52 9.07
CA ALA A 212 -7.56 12.92 8.86
C ALA A 212 -8.47 13.60 7.82
N ALA A 213 -8.73 12.95 6.69
CA ALA A 213 -9.66 13.46 5.68
C ALA A 213 -11.09 13.63 6.22
N THR A 214 -11.60 12.64 6.97
CA THR A 214 -12.93 12.70 7.59
C THR A 214 -13.03 13.87 8.57
N ALA A 215 -11.99 14.08 9.37
CA ALA A 215 -11.97 15.15 10.35
C ALA A 215 -11.89 16.53 9.66
N LEU A 216 -11.12 16.64 8.57
CA LEU A 216 -11.03 17.84 7.73
C LEU A 216 -12.34 18.18 7.02
N THR A 217 -13.10 17.17 6.55
CA THR A 217 -14.43 17.36 5.95
C THR A 217 -15.49 17.75 6.99
N LYS A 218 -15.34 17.33 8.25
CA LYS A 218 -16.28 17.69 9.33
C LYS A 218 -16.02 19.10 9.90
N GLN A 219 -14.80 19.61 9.75
CA GLN A 219 -14.48 20.98 10.15
C GLN A 219 -14.72 21.98 9.02
N GLY A 220 -15.37 23.08 9.39
CA GLY A 220 -15.63 24.23 8.53
C GLY A 220 -17.02 24.22 7.88
N ASN A 221 -17.47 25.40 7.48
CA ASN A 221 -18.65 25.55 6.64
C ASN A 221 -18.30 25.10 5.21
N ASN A 222 -18.39 23.79 4.94
CA ASN A 222 -18.18 23.21 3.60
C ASN A 222 -19.44 23.35 2.73
N ALA A 223 -20.06 24.54 2.76
CA ALA A 223 -21.23 24.83 1.96
C ALA A 223 -20.87 24.63 0.48
N PRO A 224 -21.65 23.86 -0.29
CA PRO A 224 -21.37 23.71 -1.72
C PRO A 224 -21.39 25.08 -2.41
N PRO A 225 -20.72 25.22 -3.56
CA PRO A 225 -20.83 26.42 -4.37
C PRO A 225 -22.30 26.76 -4.64
N THR A 226 -22.65 28.05 -4.55
CA THR A 226 -24.03 28.52 -4.72
C THR A 226 -24.42 28.69 -6.18
N VAL A 227 -23.45 28.58 -7.09
CA VAL A 227 -23.62 28.63 -8.54
C VAL A 227 -22.88 27.47 -9.20
N SER A 228 -23.19 27.20 -10.47
CA SER A 228 -22.54 26.14 -11.25
C SER A 228 -21.13 26.58 -11.65
N THR A 229 -20.17 26.38 -10.75
CA THR A 229 -18.74 26.61 -10.97
C THR A 229 -18.17 25.55 -11.92
N LYS A 230 -17.73 25.97 -13.10
CA LYS A 230 -17.09 25.10 -14.09
C LYS A 230 -15.58 25.13 -13.92
N CYS A 231 -15.02 23.97 -13.65
CA CYS A 231 -13.58 23.83 -13.46
C CYS A 231 -13.14 22.41 -13.77
N HIS A 232 -11.87 22.26 -14.11
CA HIS A 232 -11.22 20.96 -14.09
C HIS A 232 -9.84 21.11 -13.48
N TRP A 233 -9.36 20.01 -12.92
CA TRP A 233 -8.08 20.01 -12.24
C TRP A 233 -7.43 18.64 -12.24
N TYR A 234 -6.11 18.65 -12.09
CA TYR A 234 -5.26 17.48 -12.09
C TYR A 234 -4.27 17.52 -10.92
N ILE A 235 -3.95 16.36 -10.37
CA ILE A 235 -2.86 16.16 -9.42
C ILE A 235 -1.87 15.21 -10.06
N THR A 236 -0.64 15.67 -10.29
CA THR A 236 0.41 14.89 -10.95
C THR A 236 1.76 15.06 -10.23
N PRO A 237 2.57 13.99 -10.11
CA PRO A 237 3.96 14.12 -9.69
C PRO A 237 4.90 14.55 -10.84
N ASP A 238 4.45 14.52 -12.10
CA ASP A 238 5.29 14.82 -13.27
C ASP A 238 5.30 16.32 -13.57
N GLU A 239 6.47 16.92 -13.47
CA GLU A 239 6.68 18.34 -13.77
C GLU A 239 6.42 18.65 -15.24
N ASN A 240 6.73 17.74 -16.16
CA ASN A 240 6.48 17.96 -17.59
C ASN A 240 4.99 18.02 -17.89
N ALA A 241 4.18 17.21 -17.21
CA ALA A 241 2.73 17.27 -17.31
C ALA A 241 2.17 18.59 -16.77
N ALA A 242 2.71 19.10 -15.66
CA ALA A 242 2.33 20.41 -15.11
C ALA A 242 2.73 21.57 -16.04
N GLN A 243 3.92 21.51 -16.65
CA GLN A 243 4.35 22.48 -17.66
C GLN A 243 3.51 22.37 -18.94
N GLN A 244 3.14 21.16 -19.36
CA GLN A 244 2.21 20.95 -20.46
C GLN A 244 0.88 21.63 -20.17
N PHE A 245 0.31 21.43 -18.98
CA PHE A 245 -0.93 22.09 -18.57
C PHE A 245 -0.84 23.62 -18.63
N LEU A 246 0.31 24.19 -18.26
CA LEU A 246 0.56 25.63 -18.39
C LEU A 246 0.74 26.07 -19.85
N ALA A 247 1.30 25.24 -20.72
CA ALA A 247 1.50 25.54 -22.14
C ALA A 247 0.23 25.34 -22.97
N THR A 248 -0.56 24.33 -22.65
CA THR A 248 -1.87 24.05 -23.25
C THR A 248 -2.95 24.84 -22.53
N LYS A 249 -4.17 24.83 -23.05
CA LYS A 249 -5.32 25.49 -22.40
C LYS A 249 -5.89 24.65 -21.24
N GLY A 250 -5.02 24.16 -20.35
CA GLY A 250 -5.40 23.35 -19.21
C GLY A 250 -5.47 21.84 -19.48
N THR A 251 -4.88 21.32 -20.56
CA THR A 251 -4.97 19.89 -20.89
C THR A 251 -3.67 19.14 -20.61
N ILE A 252 -3.78 17.98 -19.99
CA ILE A 252 -2.69 17.02 -19.82
C ILE A 252 -2.99 15.81 -20.70
N SER A 253 -2.14 15.54 -21.69
CA SER A 253 -2.34 14.41 -22.62
C SER A 253 -1.93 13.06 -22.02
N ARG A 254 -1.17 13.08 -20.92
CA ARG A 254 -0.69 11.91 -20.19
C ARG A 254 -1.52 11.70 -18.91
N ASP A 255 -2.82 11.57 -19.07
CA ASP A 255 -3.79 11.36 -17.98
C ASP A 255 -3.46 10.16 -17.07
N LYS A 256 -2.85 9.10 -17.62
CA LYS A 256 -2.37 7.92 -16.88
C LYS A 256 -1.28 8.22 -15.84
N LEU A 257 -0.62 9.38 -15.92
CA LEU A 257 0.38 9.82 -14.93
C LEU A 257 -0.23 10.68 -13.81
N CYS A 258 -1.48 11.10 -13.96
CA CYS A 258 -2.19 11.86 -12.94
C CYS A 258 -2.70 10.92 -11.85
N PHE A 259 -2.41 11.25 -10.59
CA PHE A 259 -2.99 10.54 -9.44
C PHE A 259 -4.48 10.82 -9.30
N ARG A 260 -4.91 12.01 -9.75
CA ARG A 260 -6.31 12.39 -9.78
C ARG A 260 -6.54 13.40 -10.90
N ALA A 261 -7.64 13.22 -11.60
CA ALA A 261 -8.24 14.20 -12.50
C ALA A 261 -9.71 14.34 -12.13
N ALA A 262 -10.26 15.54 -12.16
CA ALA A 262 -11.68 15.76 -11.97
C ALA A 262 -12.19 16.92 -12.83
N GLU A 263 -13.45 16.82 -13.24
CA GLU A 263 -14.18 17.82 -13.99
C GLU A 263 -15.42 18.23 -13.21
N ASN A 264 -15.73 19.51 -13.23
CA ASN A 264 -16.85 20.16 -12.52
C ASN A 264 -16.98 19.71 -11.06
N THR A 265 -15.83 19.48 -10.41
CA THR A 265 -15.74 19.11 -8.99
C THR A 265 -15.07 20.27 -8.25
N PRO A 266 -15.85 21.32 -7.91
CA PRO A 266 -15.29 22.55 -7.35
C PRO A 266 -14.76 22.36 -5.93
N GLN A 267 -15.27 21.39 -5.17
CA GLN A 267 -14.80 21.13 -3.82
C GLN A 267 -14.49 19.64 -3.64
N GLU A 268 -13.28 19.32 -3.18
CA GLU A 268 -12.92 17.95 -2.83
C GLU A 268 -11.97 17.92 -1.63
N THR A 269 -12.23 17.00 -0.70
CA THR A 269 -11.31 16.66 0.38
C THR A 269 -11.10 15.15 0.35
N ARG A 270 -9.87 14.71 0.12
CA ARG A 270 -9.61 13.29 -0.12
C ARG A 270 -8.23 12.85 0.39
N PRO A 271 -8.12 11.65 0.98
CA PRO A 271 -6.84 11.01 1.20
C PRO A 271 -6.32 10.36 -0.08
N MET A 272 -5.01 10.39 -0.28
CA MET A 272 -4.33 9.82 -1.44
C MET A 272 -3.01 9.19 -1.01
N ALA A 273 -2.77 7.95 -1.44
CA ALA A 273 -1.45 7.33 -1.30
C ALA A 273 -0.47 7.94 -2.30
N VAL A 274 0.77 8.14 -1.90
CA VAL A 274 1.81 8.72 -2.76
C VAL A 274 2.92 7.69 -2.94
N PRO A 275 3.38 7.41 -4.18
CA PRO A 275 4.47 6.49 -4.42
C PRO A 275 5.73 6.89 -3.64
N ALA A 276 6.46 5.89 -3.14
CA ALA A 276 7.70 6.11 -2.41
C ALA A 276 8.71 6.89 -3.27
N GLY A 277 9.36 7.89 -2.67
CA GLY A 277 10.32 8.75 -3.36
C GLY A 277 9.73 9.97 -4.07
N THR A 278 8.41 10.13 -4.11
CA THR A 278 7.78 11.36 -4.65
C THR A 278 8.16 12.57 -3.79
N ARG A 279 8.86 13.54 -4.38
CA ARG A 279 9.30 14.78 -3.71
C ARG A 279 8.39 15.96 -3.96
N ARG A 280 7.70 15.96 -5.10
CA ARG A 280 6.87 17.07 -5.56
C ARG A 280 5.54 16.59 -6.09
N LEU A 281 4.51 17.39 -5.85
CA LEU A 281 3.21 17.25 -6.49
C LEU A 281 2.81 18.59 -7.09
N TYR A 282 2.17 18.52 -8.24
CA TYR A 282 1.63 19.67 -8.95
C TYR A 282 0.11 19.55 -8.98
N VAL A 283 -0.57 20.51 -8.36
CA VAL A 283 -2.03 20.62 -8.42
C VAL A 283 -2.37 21.69 -9.44
N CYS A 284 -2.82 21.23 -10.60
CA CYS A 284 -3.14 22.04 -11.77
C CYS A 284 -4.63 22.33 -11.77
N VAL A 285 -5.03 23.60 -11.67
CA VAL A 285 -6.44 24.01 -11.57
C VAL A 285 -6.76 24.97 -12.69
N ASN A 286 -7.85 24.70 -13.40
CA ASN A 286 -8.34 25.52 -14.50
C ASN A 286 -9.74 26.05 -14.19
N ASN A 287 -9.98 27.32 -14.54
CA ASN A 287 -11.31 27.91 -14.53
C ASN A 287 -11.93 27.75 -15.94
N ASP A 288 -13.05 27.04 -16.02
CA ASP A 288 -13.80 26.80 -17.26
C ASP A 288 -15.08 27.64 -17.36
N ASN A 289 -15.24 28.63 -16.47
CA ASN A 289 -16.30 29.61 -16.61
C ASN A 289 -16.07 30.48 -17.86
N TYR A 290 -17.16 31.01 -18.41
CA TYR A 290 -17.09 31.86 -19.61
C TYR A 290 -16.84 33.34 -19.29
N THR A 291 -17.35 33.81 -18.15
CA THR A 291 -17.43 35.25 -17.82
C THR A 291 -17.14 35.56 -16.35
N THR A 292 -16.75 34.56 -15.56
CA THR A 292 -16.66 34.71 -14.10
C THR A 292 -15.30 34.26 -13.60
N ASP A 293 -14.64 35.16 -12.87
CA ASP A 293 -13.42 34.87 -12.13
C ASP A 293 -13.68 33.79 -11.08
N ALA A 294 -12.68 32.97 -10.81
CA ALA A 294 -12.74 31.98 -9.75
C ALA A 294 -11.51 32.09 -8.85
N THR A 295 -11.67 31.76 -7.58
CA THR A 295 -10.57 31.61 -6.61
C THR A 295 -10.38 30.13 -6.34
N ALA A 296 -9.19 29.62 -6.66
CA ALA A 296 -8.77 28.29 -6.26
C ALA A 296 -8.01 28.39 -4.94
N THR A 297 -8.41 27.59 -3.96
CA THR A 297 -7.76 27.51 -2.66
C THR A 297 -7.42 26.06 -2.34
N LEU A 298 -6.19 25.83 -1.89
CA LEU A 298 -5.63 24.51 -1.67
C LEU A 298 -4.87 24.46 -0.34
N SER A 299 -5.10 23.39 0.41
CA SER A 299 -4.21 22.93 1.47
C SER A 299 -3.85 21.46 1.26
N VAL A 300 -2.62 21.09 1.59
CA VAL A 300 -2.11 19.72 1.51
C VAL A 300 -1.34 19.40 2.78
N SER A 301 -1.76 18.33 3.45
CA SER A 301 -1.04 17.78 4.60
C SER A 301 -0.51 16.39 4.24
N ALA A 302 0.76 16.14 4.54
CA ALA A 302 1.45 14.88 4.29
C ALA A 302 1.53 14.03 5.55
N LEU A 303 1.32 12.73 5.40
CA LEU A 303 1.62 11.73 6.41
C LEU A 303 3.05 11.24 6.17
N VAL A 304 3.95 11.62 7.07
CA VAL A 304 5.36 11.21 7.05
C VAL A 304 5.53 10.03 7.97
N GLN A 305 6.12 8.95 7.47
CA GLN A 305 6.38 7.74 8.22
C GLN A 305 7.89 7.46 8.28
N ASP A 306 8.44 7.38 9.50
CA ASP A 306 9.83 7.03 9.77
C ASP A 306 9.86 5.69 10.51
N CYS A 307 10.50 4.68 9.92
CA CYS A 307 10.58 3.33 10.46
C CYS A 307 12.03 3.03 10.88
N LYS A 308 12.21 2.64 12.14
CA LYS A 308 13.50 2.31 12.75
C LYS A 308 13.54 0.88 13.27
#